data_AF-A0A7V5H4A0-F1
#
_entry.id   AF-A0A7V5H4A0-F1
#
_cell.length_a   1.000
_cell.length_b   1.000
_cell.length_c   1.000
_cell.angle_alpha   90.00
_cell.angle_beta   90.00
_cell.angle_gamma   90.00
#
_symmetry.space_group_name_H-M   'P 1'
#
loop_
_entity.id
_entity.type
_entity.pdbx_description
1 polymer ?
#
loop_
_entity_poly.entity_id
_entity_poly.type
_entity_poly.pdbx_seq_one_letter_code
_entity_poly.pdbx_strand_id
1 'polypeptide(L)'
;MQITKIERASKNKPLYHLYAEDLLLMTVKEETLLHFRLQKGMDVSDAFLQEIHTFDQLQRCLEQAYRFLSRRGHFQKELQRKLKVKGYDPEIINKALQHLEDKGYLNDVQLMVQFVQDAIHLKRYGPNLIKSKLFERGLPDSAIDQALEEN
;
A
#
# COMPACT_ATOMS: atom_id res chain seq x y z
N MET A 1 31.02 2.66 0.10
CA MET A 1 31.11 3.79 1.05
C MET A 1 30.66 3.31 2.42
N GLN A 2 30.86 4.07 3.50
CA GLN A 2 30.53 3.64 4.85
C GLN A 2 29.54 4.59 5.51
N ILE A 3 28.58 4.06 6.28
CA ILE A 3 27.68 4.88 7.11
C ILE A 3 28.50 5.51 8.24
N THR A 4 28.71 6.83 8.18
CA THR A 4 29.50 7.57 9.19
C THR A 4 28.64 8.06 10.34
N LYS A 5 27.34 8.27 10.11
CA LYS A 5 26.41 8.85 11.09
C LYS A 5 24.97 8.40 10.85
N ILE A 6 24.23 8.19 11.92
CA ILE A 6 22.78 7.95 11.90
C ILE A 6 22.13 8.91 12.89
N GLU A 7 21.15 9.70 12.45
CA GLU A 7 20.47 10.68 13.30
C GLU A 7 18.96 10.61 13.15
N ARG A 8 18.23 10.90 14.22
CA ARG A 8 16.78 10.99 14.17
C ARG A 8 16.35 12.22 13.37
N ALA A 9 15.60 12.00 12.30
CA ALA A 9 15.12 13.01 11.35
C ALA A 9 13.86 13.75 11.82
N SER A 10 13.12 13.22 12.80
CA SER A 10 11.88 13.82 13.29
C SER A 10 11.65 13.54 14.77
N LYS A 11 11.15 14.54 15.51
CA LYS A 11 10.75 14.36 16.92
C LYS A 11 9.54 13.42 17.05
N ASN A 12 8.57 13.53 16.15
CA ASN A 12 7.27 12.86 16.29
C ASN A 12 7.17 11.55 15.51
N LYS A 13 8.02 11.36 14.49
CA LYS A 13 8.04 10.15 13.65
C LYS A 13 9.37 9.45 13.82
N PRO A 14 9.40 8.11 13.91
CA PRO A 14 10.63 7.36 14.04
C PRO A 14 11.31 7.23 12.66
N LEU A 15 11.85 8.36 12.18
CA LEU A 15 12.58 8.50 10.92
C LEU A 15 14.04 8.80 11.22
N TYR A 16 14.95 8.26 10.40
CA TYR A 16 16.39 8.36 10.60
C TYR A 16 17.09 8.76 9.30
N HIS A 17 18.02 9.70 9.40
CA HIS A 17 18.95 10.09 8.34
C HIS A 17 20.22 9.24 8.42
N LEU A 18 20.66 8.70 7.28
CA LEU A 18 21.92 7.99 7.14
C LEU A 18 22.90 8.89 6.39
N TYR A 19 24.12 9.07 6.91
CA TYR A 19 25.15 9.89 6.28
C TYR A 19 26.40 9.07 5.96
N ALA A 20 27.12 9.49 4.91
CA ALA A 20 28.50 9.13 4.64
C ALA A 20 29.28 10.41 4.36
N GLU A 21 30.43 10.59 5.01
CA GLU A 21 31.30 11.78 4.79
C GLU A 21 30.51 13.11 4.89
N ASP A 22 29.62 13.22 5.88
CA ASP A 22 28.70 14.34 6.11
C ASP A 22 27.66 14.62 5.01
N LEU A 23 27.61 13.79 3.96
CA LEU A 23 26.58 13.81 2.94
C LEU A 23 25.42 12.89 3.32
N LEU A 24 24.20 13.40 3.20
CA LEU A 24 22.98 12.62 3.43
C LEU A 24 22.83 11.57 2.32
N LEU A 25 22.88 10.30 2.70
CA LEU A 25 22.62 9.18 1.78
C LEU A 25 21.13 9.02 1.53
N MET A 26 20.36 8.86 2.61
CA MET A 26 18.92 8.62 2.55
C MET A 26 18.25 8.83 3.90
N THR A 27 16.91 8.86 3.87
CA THR A 27 16.08 8.87 5.07
C THR A 27 15.24 7.60 5.11
N VAL A 28 15.33 6.85 6.20
CA VAL A 28 14.63 5.57 6.37
C VAL A 28 13.73 5.60 7.60
N LYS A 29 12.73 4.72 7.64
CA LYS A 29 11.98 4.42 8.85
C LYS A 29 12.80 3.57 9.82
N GLU A 30 12.40 3.58 11.08
CA GLU A 30 12.93 2.68 12.11
C GLU A 30 12.87 1.21 11.72
N GLU A 31 11.75 0.77 11.17
CA GLU A 31 11.58 -0.62 10.74
C GLU A 31 12.61 -1.03 9.69
N THR A 32 12.89 -0.17 8.71
CA THR A 32 13.95 -0.38 7.72
C THR A 32 15.33 -0.45 8.37
N LEU A 33 15.61 0.46 9.31
CA LEU A 33 16.88 0.48 10.06
C LEU A 33 17.10 -0.84 10.81
N LEU A 34 16.06 -1.33 11.49
CA LEU A 34 16.09 -2.59 12.24
C LEU A 34 16.19 -3.81 11.32
N HIS A 35 15.45 -3.82 10.22
CA HIS A 35 15.41 -4.92 9.25
C HIS A 35 16.80 -5.20 8.68
N PHE A 36 17.48 -4.16 8.18
CA PHE A 36 18.84 -4.28 7.64
C PHE A 36 19.94 -4.17 8.69
N ARG A 37 19.57 -3.99 9.97
CA ARG A 37 20.48 -3.80 11.11
C ARG A 37 21.53 -2.72 10.82
N LEU A 38 21.10 -1.59 10.26
CA LEU A 38 22.01 -0.52 9.83
C LEU A 38 22.68 0.12 11.04
N GLN A 39 24.01 0.28 10.95
CA GLN A 39 24.83 0.80 12.04
C GLN A 39 25.91 1.74 11.49
N LYS A 40 26.39 2.63 12.35
CA LYS A 40 27.61 3.38 12.05
C LYS A 40 28.77 2.40 11.83
N GLY A 41 29.56 2.64 10.80
CA GLY A 41 30.67 1.78 10.42
C GLY A 41 30.28 0.67 9.43
N MET A 42 29.01 0.58 9.02
CA MET A 42 28.58 -0.39 8.03
C MET A 42 28.97 0.04 6.61
N ASP A 43 29.62 -0.85 5.87
CA ASP A 43 29.85 -0.67 4.43
C ASP A 43 28.57 -0.85 3.64
N VAL A 44 28.33 0.08 2.72
CA VAL A 44 27.17 0.10 1.84
C VAL A 44 27.61 0.33 0.39
N SER A 45 27.05 -0.49 -0.49
CA SER A 45 27.16 -0.36 -1.95
C SER A 45 25.90 0.30 -2.51
N ASP A 46 25.96 0.83 -3.74
CA ASP A 46 24.80 1.43 -4.38
C ASP A 46 23.66 0.42 -4.57
N ALA A 47 23.99 -0.84 -4.88
CA ALA A 47 23.01 -1.92 -4.98
C ALA A 47 22.29 -2.16 -3.64
N PHE A 48 23.03 -2.13 -2.53
CA PHE A 48 22.46 -2.31 -1.21
C PHE A 48 21.63 -1.09 -0.77
N LEU A 49 22.08 0.13 -1.08
CA LEU A 49 21.28 1.34 -0.86
C LEU A 49 19.96 1.29 -1.64
N GLN A 50 19.99 0.79 -2.87
CA GLN A 50 18.78 0.61 -3.68
C GLN A 50 17.83 -0.44 -3.09
N GLU A 51 18.37 -1.53 -2.52
CA GLU A 51 17.59 -2.54 -1.80
C GLU A 51 16.91 -1.94 -0.56
N ILE A 52 17.67 -1.22 0.28
CA ILE A 52 17.14 -0.52 1.46
C ILE A 52 16.05 0.47 1.05
N HIS A 53 16.28 1.25 -0.01
CA HIS A 53 15.29 2.21 -0.52
C HIS A 53 14.01 1.50 -0.98
N THR A 54 14.14 0.42 -1.75
CA THR A 54 12.99 -0.36 -2.24
C THR A 54 12.16 -0.92 -1.10
N PHE A 55 12.82 -1.47 -0.07
CA PHE A 55 12.14 -1.96 1.13
C PHE A 55 11.43 -0.83 1.89
N ASP A 56 12.10 0.31 2.11
CA ASP A 56 11.51 1.45 2.82
C ASP A 56 10.28 2.02 2.09
N GLN A 57 10.34 2.09 0.75
CA GLN A 57 9.20 2.50 -0.09
C GLN A 57 8.04 1.53 0.02
N LEU A 58 8.31 0.22 0.01
CA LEU A 58 7.28 -0.80 0.19
C LEU A 58 6.60 -0.67 1.57
N GLN A 59 7.37 -0.52 2.65
CA GLN A 59 6.80 -0.33 3.99
C GLN A 59 5.97 0.95 4.11
N ARG A 60 6.39 2.04 3.47
CA ARG A 60 5.59 3.28 3.37
C ARG A 60 4.30 3.07 2.61
N CYS A 61 4.36 2.38 1.47
CA CYS A 61 3.22 2.07 0.64
C CYS A 61 2.20 1.21 1.42
N LEU A 62 2.66 0.16 2.08
CA LEU A 62 1.85 -0.71 2.93
C LEU A 62 1.19 0.05 4.07
N GLU A 63 1.95 0.86 4.83
CA GLU A 63 1.37 1.68 5.91
C GLU A 63 0.27 2.61 5.37
N GLN A 64 0.50 3.22 4.20
CA GLN A 64 -0.49 4.08 3.57
C GLN A 64 -1.73 3.30 3.09
N ALA A 65 -1.55 2.08 2.58
CA ALA A 65 -2.63 1.20 2.18
C ALA A 65 -3.45 0.74 3.38
N TYR A 66 -2.82 0.31 4.48
CA TYR A 66 -3.50 -0.04 5.72
C TYR A 66 -4.32 1.12 6.28
N ARG A 67 -3.83 2.37 6.20
CA ARG A 67 -4.63 3.55 6.59
C ARG A 67 -5.85 3.80 5.71
N PHE A 68 -5.83 3.37 4.44
CA PHE A 68 -7.03 3.45 3.61
C PHE A 68 -8.00 2.34 4.01
N LEU A 69 -7.51 1.11 4.10
CA LEU A 69 -8.30 -0.08 4.44
C LEU A 69 -8.91 -0.02 5.85
N SER A 70 -8.25 0.64 6.80
CA SER A 70 -8.77 0.81 8.16
C SER A 70 -10.02 1.70 8.24
N ARG A 71 -10.28 2.54 7.23
CA ARG A 71 -11.46 3.39 7.17
C ARG A 71 -12.65 2.68 6.52
N ARG A 72 -12.40 1.92 5.45
CA ARG A 72 -13.36 1.07 4.75
C ARG A 72 -12.65 0.15 3.77
N GLY A 73 -13.35 -0.88 3.32
CA GLY A 73 -12.91 -1.70 2.19
C GLY A 73 -12.69 -0.87 0.92
N HIS A 74 -11.66 -1.26 0.17
CA HIS A 74 -11.31 -0.70 -1.12
C HIS A 74 -11.12 -1.82 -2.14
N PHE A 75 -11.70 -1.65 -3.33
CA PHE A 75 -11.35 -2.51 -4.46
C PHE A 75 -9.89 -2.28 -4.84
N GLN A 76 -9.23 -3.32 -5.35
CA GLN A 76 -7.82 -3.29 -5.71
C GLN A 76 -7.49 -2.11 -6.64
N LYS A 77 -8.31 -1.87 -7.68
CA LYS A 77 -8.14 -0.73 -8.60
C LYS A 77 -8.31 0.63 -7.92
N GLU A 78 -9.25 0.75 -6.97
CA GLU A 78 -9.44 1.98 -6.20
C GLU A 78 -8.19 2.27 -5.35
N LEU A 79 -7.68 1.25 -4.66
CA LEU A 79 -6.52 1.35 -3.81
C LEU A 79 -5.25 1.65 -4.62
N GLN A 80 -5.05 0.97 -5.75
CA GLN A 80 -3.95 1.22 -6.69
C GLN A 80 -3.91 2.69 -7.13
N ARG A 81 -5.05 3.23 -7.57
CA ARG A 81 -5.17 4.64 -7.98
C ARG A 81 -4.83 5.59 -6.83
N LYS A 82 -5.31 5.31 -5.62
CA LYS A 82 -5.02 6.12 -4.44
C LYS A 82 -3.53 6.12 -4.09
N LEU A 83 -2.87 4.96 -4.15
CA LEU A 83 -1.44 4.85 -3.89
C LEU A 83 -0.62 5.57 -4.99
N LYS A 84 -1.04 5.48 -6.25
CA LYS A 84 -0.43 6.24 -7.35
C LYS A 84 -0.53 7.76 -7.13
N VAL A 85 -1.69 8.26 -6.70
CA VAL A 85 -1.86 9.68 -6.34
C VAL A 85 -0.99 10.09 -5.15
N LYS A 86 -0.60 9.15 -4.28
CA LYS A 86 0.36 9.40 -3.20
C LYS A 86 1.82 9.41 -3.66
N GLY A 87 2.09 9.14 -4.94
CA GLY A 87 3.41 9.21 -5.54
C GLY A 87 4.24 7.93 -5.44
N TYR A 88 3.63 6.79 -5.10
CA TYR A 88 4.34 5.51 -5.12
C TYR A 88 4.56 5.01 -6.54
N ASP A 89 5.71 4.38 -6.76
CA ASP A 89 6.07 3.73 -8.01
C ASP A 89 5.15 2.53 -8.32
N PRO A 90 4.77 2.29 -9.59
CA PRO A 90 3.92 1.16 -9.96
C PRO A 90 4.40 -0.21 -9.47
N GLU A 91 5.70 -0.48 -9.45
CA GLU A 91 6.24 -1.75 -8.97
C GLU A 91 6.03 -1.92 -7.46
N ILE A 92 6.27 -0.84 -6.70
CA ILE A 92 6.03 -0.81 -5.25
C ILE A 92 4.53 -0.98 -4.95
N ILE A 93 3.66 -0.34 -5.73
CA ILE A 93 2.22 -0.49 -5.58
C ILE A 93 1.81 -1.94 -5.85
N ASN A 94 2.29 -2.56 -6.91
CA ASN A 94 1.93 -3.94 -7.24
C ASN A 94 2.39 -4.91 -6.15
N LYS A 95 3.61 -4.75 -5.62
CA LYS A 95 4.11 -5.55 -4.49
C LYS A 95 3.25 -5.35 -3.23
N ALA A 96 2.83 -4.12 -2.95
CA ALA A 96 1.96 -3.84 -1.82
C ALA A 96 0.56 -4.47 -1.98
N LEU A 97 -0.03 -4.38 -3.17
CA LEU A 97 -1.34 -4.98 -3.46
C LEU A 97 -1.30 -6.50 -3.33
N GLN A 98 -0.29 -7.16 -3.89
CA GLN A 98 -0.11 -8.60 -3.75
C GLN A 98 0.04 -9.00 -2.28
N HIS A 99 0.87 -8.29 -1.53
CA HIS A 99 1.04 -8.55 -0.10
C HIS A 99 -0.28 -8.45 0.68
N LEU A 100 -1.12 -7.46 0.35
CA LEU A 100 -2.41 -7.27 1.02
C LEU A 100 -3.43 -8.35 0.63
N GLU A 101 -3.41 -8.80 -0.63
CA GLU A 101 -4.24 -9.91 -1.11
C GLU A 101 -3.83 -11.23 -0.44
N ASP A 102 -2.53 -11.54 -0.41
CA ASP A 102 -1.98 -12.75 0.24
C ASP A 102 -2.32 -12.81 1.75
N LYS A 103 -2.41 -11.65 2.39
CA LYS A 103 -2.78 -11.51 3.81
C LYS A 103 -4.30 -11.42 4.03
N GLY A 104 -5.10 -11.42 2.97
CA GLY A 104 -6.57 -11.34 3.04
C GLY A 104 -7.13 -9.96 3.38
N TYR A 105 -6.32 -8.89 3.33
CA TYR A 105 -6.78 -7.52 3.51
C TYR A 105 -7.46 -6.94 2.26
N LEU A 106 -7.20 -7.52 1.09
CA LEU A 106 -7.88 -7.23 -0.16
C LEU A 106 -8.59 -8.48 -0.66
N ASN A 107 -9.88 -8.34 -0.94
CA ASN A 107 -10.69 -9.36 -1.57
C ASN A 107 -11.84 -8.67 -2.31
N ASP A 108 -11.65 -8.45 -3.61
CA ASP A 108 -12.62 -7.72 -4.44
C ASP A 108 -13.96 -8.47 -4.53
N VAL A 109 -13.96 -9.80 -4.52
CA VAL A 109 -15.18 -10.63 -4.55
C VAL A 109 -15.97 -10.43 -3.26
N GLN A 110 -15.32 -10.59 -2.10
CA GLN A 110 -15.98 -10.42 -0.81
C GLN A 110 -16.53 -9.00 -0.64
N LEU A 111 -15.74 -7.99 -1.04
CA LEU A 111 -16.17 -6.60 -0.97
C LEU A 111 -17.35 -6.31 -1.92
N MET A 112 -17.38 -6.96 -3.08
CA MET A 112 -18.49 -6.83 -4.04
C MET A 112 -19.79 -7.41 -3.48
N VAL A 113 -19.76 -8.61 -2.91
CA VAL A 113 -20.94 -9.22 -2.26
C VAL A 113 -21.48 -8.33 -1.16
N GLN A 114 -20.61 -7.82 -0.28
CA GLN A 114 -21.01 -6.86 0.76
C GLN A 114 -21.63 -5.59 0.18
N PHE A 115 -21.04 -5.05 -0.91
CA PHE A 115 -21.57 -3.87 -1.57
C PHE A 115 -22.96 -4.10 -2.16
N VAL A 116 -23.20 -5.25 -2.79
CA VAL A 116 -24.51 -5.61 -3.37
C VAL A 116 -25.55 -5.71 -2.26
N GLN A 117 -25.25 -6.43 -1.18
CA GLN A 117 -26.15 -6.57 -0.02
C GLN A 117 -26.52 -5.23 0.59
N ASP A 118 -25.53 -4.37 0.86
CA ASP A 118 -25.77 -3.02 1.38
C ASP A 118 -26.60 -2.17 0.41
N ALA A 119 -26.33 -2.27 -0.89
CA ALA A 119 -27.05 -1.52 -1.91
C ALA A 119 -28.53 -1.93 -2.00
N ILE A 120 -28.83 -3.22 -1.91
CA ILE A 120 -30.20 -3.76 -1.95
C ILE A 120 -30.94 -3.43 -0.65
N HIS A 121 -30.35 -3.78 0.51
CA HIS A 121 -31.07 -3.75 1.78
C HIS A 121 -31.06 -2.38 2.46
N LEU A 122 -29.93 -1.68 2.43
CA LEU A 122 -29.77 -0.39 3.12
C LEU A 122 -30.08 0.80 2.21
N LYS A 123 -29.73 0.72 0.92
CA LYS A 123 -29.90 1.84 -0.03
C LYS A 123 -31.09 1.70 -0.97
N ARG A 124 -31.71 0.51 -1.06
CA ARG A 124 -32.83 0.22 -1.96
C ARG A 124 -32.53 0.55 -3.43
N TYR A 125 -31.28 0.33 -3.85
CA TYR A 125 -30.88 0.53 -5.24
C TYR A 125 -31.39 -0.61 -6.12
N GLY A 126 -31.87 -0.29 -7.32
CA GLY A 126 -32.20 -1.28 -8.33
C GLY A 126 -30.95 -1.88 -8.99
N PRO A 127 -31.06 -3.07 -9.61
CA PRO A 127 -29.92 -3.84 -10.13
C PRO A 127 -29.07 -3.06 -11.15
N ASN A 128 -29.71 -2.31 -12.05
CA ASN A 128 -28.99 -1.49 -13.05
C ASN A 128 -28.09 -0.43 -12.41
N LEU A 129 -28.54 0.19 -11.31
CA LEU A 129 -27.74 1.19 -10.60
C LEU A 129 -26.58 0.54 -9.84
N ILE A 130 -26.80 -0.64 -9.27
CA ILE A 130 -25.74 -1.42 -8.62
C ILE A 130 -24.66 -1.79 -9.63
N LYS A 131 -25.06 -2.31 -10.81
CA LYS A 131 -24.14 -2.66 -11.90
C LYS A 131 -23.33 -1.47 -12.37
N SER A 132 -23.97 -0.33 -12.63
CA SER A 132 -23.26 0.92 -12.99
C SER A 132 -22.22 1.31 -11.93
N LYS A 133 -22.58 1.25 -10.64
CA LYS A 133 -21.67 1.62 -9.53
C LYS A 133 -20.50 0.67 -9.35
N LEU A 134 -20.67 -0.62 -9.66
CA LEU A 134 -19.58 -1.60 -9.61
C LEU A 134 -18.68 -1.49 -10.84
N PHE A 135 -19.27 -1.24 -12.02
CA PHE A 135 -18.54 -0.99 -13.26
C PHE A 135 -17.65 0.26 -13.17
N GLU A 136 -18.16 1.37 -12.61
CA GLU A 136 -17.36 2.59 -12.35
C GLU A 136 -16.16 2.35 -11.41
N ARG A 137 -16.20 1.29 -10.61
CA ARG A 137 -15.09 0.87 -9.74
C ARG A 137 -14.11 -0.08 -10.43
N GLY A 138 -14.37 -0.43 -11.69
CA GLY A 138 -13.49 -1.19 -12.56
C GLY A 138 -13.64 -2.70 -12.45
N LEU A 139 -14.76 -3.20 -11.92
CA LEU A 139 -15.04 -4.63 -11.85
C LEU A 139 -15.56 -5.15 -13.20
N PRO A 140 -15.21 -6.39 -13.59
CA PRO A 140 -15.71 -6.97 -14.84
C PRO A 140 -17.20 -7.31 -14.72
N ASP A 141 -17.94 -7.16 -15.81
CA ASP A 141 -19.39 -7.42 -15.86
C ASP A 141 -19.74 -8.84 -15.38
N SER A 142 -18.92 -9.84 -15.72
CA SER A 142 -19.15 -11.23 -15.31
C SER A 142 -19.14 -11.41 -13.79
N ALA A 143 -18.27 -10.71 -13.07
CA ALA A 143 -18.22 -10.80 -11.60
C ALA A 143 -19.39 -10.05 -10.95
N ILE A 144 -19.85 -8.96 -11.58
CA ILE A 144 -21.00 -8.19 -11.11
C ILE A 144 -22.29 -9.00 -11.27
N ASP A 145 -22.47 -9.63 -12.43
CA ASP A 145 -23.66 -10.43 -12.72
C ASP A 145 -23.74 -11.63 -11.75
N GLN A 146 -22.62 -12.31 -11.51
CA GLN A 146 -22.56 -13.38 -10.51
C GLN A 146 -22.95 -12.89 -9.10
N ALA A 147 -22.43 -11.74 -8.66
CA ALA A 147 -22.75 -11.20 -7.33
C ALA A 147 -24.23 -10.79 -7.17
N LEU A 148 -24.90 -10.44 -8.28
CA LEU A 148 -26.34 -10.13 -8.31
C LEU A 148 -27.22 -11.37 -8.36
N GLU A 149 -26.77 -12.48 -8.95
CA GLU A 149 -27.51 -13.76 -8.99
C GLU A 149 -27.47 -14.50 -7.64
N GLU A 150 -26.39 -14.33 -6.86
CA GLU A 150 -26.21 -14.97 -5.55
C GLU A 150 -26.99 -14.30 -4.39
N ASN A 151 -27.75 -13.23 -4.64
CA ASN A 151 -28.55 -12.48 -3.64
C ASN A 151 -30.03 -12.33 -4.06
#